data_AF-A0A9D5KX17-F1
#
_entry.id   AF-A0A9D5KX17-F1
#
_cell.length_a   1.000
_cell.length_b   1.000
_cell.length_c   1.000
_cell.angle_alpha   90.00
_cell.angle_beta   90.00
_cell.angle_gamma   90.00
#
_symmetry.space_group_name_H-M   'P 1'
#
loop_
_entity.id
_entity.type
_entity.pdbx_description
1 polymer ?
#
loop_
_entity_poly.entity_id
_entity_poly.type
_entity_poly.pdbx_seq_one_letter_code
_entity_poly.pdbx_strand_id
1 'polypeptide(L)'
;MKFSDKLKHFWHVVSNIRPIYWLSLYIALVPIFALIYWCIPHGQFRIPDGGTADYGGWLYYSIVTITTLGFGDYTPMGPIAQCVTAIEVMCGLIIIGFFLNAVGSMKSELDVTSELERQRAVHKSMELDKIIKNTPVFIHKLNLFLSFCYAVTTPIAKRGNSLRFNPEFKEEDLQDMNKHSGLPEDFSHRSAVENLFKCSSSLSLFIDSLQSRVDLSLWPELLEDCFSFVANYQMLSSDDPNDETNAELMNFIKTNALLARDIQTKLTEISTSDHTNN
;
A
#
# COMPACT_ATOMS: atom_id res chain seq x y z
N MET A 1 -14.02 36.87 -1.40
CA MET A 1 -14.04 35.46 -0.95
C MET A 1 -15.51 35.05 -0.88
N LYS A 2 -15.96 34.33 -1.91
CA LYS A 2 -17.32 34.42 -2.44
C LYS A 2 -18.21 33.38 -1.75
N PHE A 3 -19.49 33.70 -1.52
CA PHE A 3 -20.52 32.86 -0.90
C PHE A 3 -20.49 31.36 -1.28
N SER A 4 -20.06 31.05 -2.51
CA SER A 4 -19.84 29.68 -3.01
C SER A 4 -18.88 28.86 -2.16
N ASP A 5 -17.80 29.44 -1.64
CA ASP A 5 -16.79 28.72 -0.87
C ASP A 5 -17.34 28.31 0.51
N LYS A 6 -18.16 29.18 1.12
CA LYS A 6 -18.84 28.88 2.39
C LYS A 6 -19.88 27.78 2.23
N LEU A 7 -20.61 27.77 1.11
CA LEU A 7 -21.62 26.75 0.82
C LEU A 7 -20.94 25.39 0.59
N LYS A 8 -19.86 25.33 -0.20
CA LYS A 8 -19.08 24.11 -0.40
C LYS A 8 -18.51 23.56 0.91
N HIS A 9 -17.95 24.44 1.74
CA HIS A 9 -17.44 24.05 3.06
C HIS A 9 -18.56 23.52 3.97
N PHE A 10 -19.72 24.18 3.98
CA PHE A 10 -20.88 23.71 4.75
C PHE A 10 -21.32 22.31 4.31
N TRP A 11 -21.49 22.08 3.00
CA TRP A 11 -21.85 20.76 2.48
C TRP A 11 -20.80 19.69 2.79
N HIS A 12 -19.51 20.02 2.69
CA HIS A 12 -18.43 19.11 3.05
C HIS A 12 -18.43 18.76 4.53
N VAL A 13 -18.67 19.72 5.43
CA VAL A 13 -18.76 19.47 6.87
C VAL A 13 -19.98 18.62 7.19
N VAL A 14 -21.14 18.92 6.61
CA VAL A 14 -22.40 18.18 6.81
C VAL A 14 -22.29 16.73 6.32
N SER A 15 -21.67 16.51 5.16
CA SER A 15 -21.49 15.17 4.57
C SER A 15 -20.44 14.32 5.29
N ASN A 16 -19.53 14.94 6.04
CA ASN A 16 -18.47 14.26 6.78
C ASN A 16 -18.90 13.83 8.21
N ILE A 17 -20.10 14.24 8.64
CA ILE A 17 -20.69 13.77 9.90
C ILE A 17 -21.22 12.35 9.69
N ARG A 18 -20.88 11.43 10.61
CA ARG A 18 -21.35 10.05 10.56
C ARG A 18 -22.90 10.01 10.54
N PRO A 19 -23.54 9.22 9.66
CA PRO A 19 -25.01 9.16 9.55
C PRO A 19 -25.74 8.81 10.84
N ILE A 20 -25.07 8.11 11.76
CA ILE A 20 -25.63 7.77 13.06
C ILE A 20 -26.08 9.01 13.85
N TYR A 21 -25.38 10.14 13.70
CA TYR A 21 -25.76 11.40 14.39
C TYR A 21 -27.01 12.02 13.78
N TRP A 22 -27.15 12.00 12.45
CA TRP A 22 -28.36 12.47 11.77
C TRP A 22 -29.58 11.60 12.13
N LEU A 23 -29.40 10.27 12.18
CA LEU A 23 -30.43 9.33 12.61
C LEU A 23 -30.82 9.55 14.09
N SER A 24 -29.83 9.73 14.96
CA SER A 24 -30.08 10.00 16.38
C SER A 24 -30.81 11.32 16.58
N LEU A 25 -30.48 12.37 15.81
CA LEU A 25 -31.17 13.65 15.84
C LEU A 25 -32.62 13.51 15.37
N TYR A 26 -32.86 12.75 14.29
CA TYR A 26 -34.20 12.47 13.78
C TYR A 26 -35.08 11.77 14.83
N ILE A 27 -34.55 10.73 15.49
CA ILE A 27 -35.25 10.02 16.56
C ILE A 27 -35.46 10.91 17.78
N ALA A 28 -34.51 11.77 18.12
CA ALA A 28 -34.62 12.69 19.27
C ALA A 28 -35.67 13.79 19.05
N LEU A 29 -35.98 14.18 17.82
CA LEU A 29 -37.04 15.15 17.54
C LEU A 29 -38.43 14.64 17.92
N VAL A 30 -38.69 13.33 17.79
CA VAL A 30 -39.99 12.72 18.10
C VAL A 30 -40.48 13.05 19.52
N PRO A 31 -39.75 12.73 20.60
CA PRO A 31 -40.19 13.07 21.95
C PRO A 31 -40.23 14.58 22.21
N ILE A 32 -39.40 15.36 21.52
CA ILE A 32 -39.38 16.83 21.66
C ILE A 32 -40.68 17.42 21.09
N PHE A 33 -41.07 17.05 19.87
CA PHE A 33 -42.32 17.50 19.27
C PHE A 33 -43.55 16.96 20.01
N ALA A 34 -43.51 15.72 20.49
CA ALA A 34 -44.55 15.19 21.38
C ALA A 34 -44.77 16.05 22.63
N LEU A 35 -43.68 16.53 23.26
CA LEU A 35 -43.74 17.44 24.40
C LEU A 35 -44.33 18.79 23.99
N ILE A 36 -43.90 19.35 22.85
CA ILE A 36 -44.45 20.61 22.32
C ILE A 36 -45.97 20.48 22.09
N TYR A 37 -46.43 19.39 21.47
CA TYR A 37 -47.84 19.13 21.25
C TYR A 37 -48.62 19.01 22.56
N TRP A 38 -48.03 18.36 23.57
CA TRP A 38 -48.66 18.25 24.89
C TRP A 38 -48.83 19.61 25.58
N CYS A 39 -47.94 20.57 25.33
CA CYS A 39 -48.07 21.94 25.84
C CYS A 39 -49.13 22.78 25.10
N ILE A 40 -49.59 22.36 23.91
CA ILE A 40 -50.58 23.09 23.13
C ILE A 40 -51.99 22.75 23.65
N PRO A 41 -52.90 23.74 23.81
CA PRO A 41 -54.26 23.48 24.24
C PRO A 41 -54.99 22.49 23.33
N HIS A 42 -55.67 21.51 23.93
CA HIS A 42 -56.31 20.39 23.20
C HIS A 42 -57.31 20.84 22.13
N GLY A 43 -57.94 22.02 22.28
CA GLY A 43 -58.86 22.58 21.29
C GLY A 43 -58.21 22.97 19.95
N GLN A 44 -56.88 22.92 19.84
CA GLN A 44 -56.17 23.13 18.57
C GLN A 44 -56.11 21.87 17.70
N PHE A 45 -56.49 20.70 18.22
CA PHE A 45 -56.44 19.42 17.53
C PHE A 45 -57.80 18.73 17.53
N ARG A 46 -58.09 18.00 16.46
CA ARG A 46 -59.11 16.96 16.44
C ARG A 46 -58.45 15.66 16.88
N ILE A 47 -58.97 15.09 17.97
CA ILE A 47 -58.52 13.82 18.56
C ILE A 47 -59.54 12.73 18.16
N PRO A 48 -59.12 11.51 17.81
CA PRO A 48 -60.03 10.43 17.41
C PRO A 48 -60.87 9.94 18.58
N ASP A 49 -62.03 9.34 18.28
CA ASP A 49 -62.91 8.77 19.29
C ASP A 49 -62.22 7.60 20.01
N GLY A 50 -62.01 7.74 21.33
CA GLY A 50 -61.22 6.80 22.14
C GLY A 50 -59.71 7.11 22.20
N GLY A 51 -59.25 8.18 21.54
CA GLY A 51 -57.90 8.70 21.66
C GLY A 51 -57.65 9.47 22.96
N THR A 52 -56.39 9.60 23.34
CA THR A 52 -55.95 10.29 24.55
C THR A 52 -55.14 11.53 24.21
N ALA A 53 -55.29 12.59 25.00
CA ALA A 53 -54.50 13.81 24.90
C ALA A 53 -53.25 13.79 25.81
N ASP A 54 -52.82 12.59 26.19
CA ASP A 54 -51.64 12.35 27.01
C ASP A 54 -50.37 12.34 26.15
N TYR A 55 -49.21 12.30 26.80
CA TYR A 55 -47.93 12.28 26.10
C TYR A 55 -47.80 11.09 25.13
N GLY A 56 -48.39 9.93 25.45
CA GLY A 56 -48.38 8.76 24.59
C GLY A 56 -49.09 9.00 23.24
N GLY A 57 -50.27 9.63 23.27
CA GLY A 57 -50.99 10.02 22.05
C GLY A 57 -50.21 11.02 21.18
N TRP A 58 -49.57 12.01 21.81
CA TRP A 58 -48.74 13.00 21.09
C TRP A 58 -47.43 12.42 20.56
N LEU A 59 -46.84 11.45 21.24
CA LEU A 59 -45.69 10.70 20.75
C LEU A 59 -46.04 9.92 19.49
N TYR A 60 -47.18 9.22 19.51
CA TYR A 60 -47.70 8.53 18.33
C TYR A 60 -47.94 9.52 17.17
N TYR A 61 -48.60 10.64 17.43
CA TYR A 61 -48.86 11.66 16.42
C TYR A 61 -47.57 12.24 15.82
N SER A 62 -46.56 12.53 16.65
CA SER A 62 -45.25 13.00 16.21
C SER A 62 -44.53 11.96 15.34
N ILE A 63 -44.53 10.67 15.74
CA ILE A 63 -43.98 9.58 14.91
C ILE A 63 -44.65 9.56 13.54
N VAL A 64 -45.98 9.52 13.49
CA VAL A 64 -46.76 9.45 12.25
C VAL A 64 -46.56 10.69 11.37
N THR A 65 -46.36 11.86 11.98
CA THR A 65 -46.15 13.13 11.30
C THR A 65 -44.73 13.23 10.72
N ILE A 66 -43.69 13.03 11.53
CA ILE A 66 -42.30 13.17 11.09
C ILE A 66 -41.89 12.08 10.09
N THR A 67 -42.53 10.90 10.15
CA THR A 67 -42.36 9.83 9.15
C THR A 67 -43.20 10.04 7.89
N THR A 68 -44.00 11.11 7.85
CA THR A 68 -44.93 11.43 6.75
C THR A 68 -45.99 10.36 6.47
N LEU A 69 -46.25 9.46 7.43
CA LEU A 69 -47.31 8.45 7.33
C LEU A 69 -48.70 9.09 7.33
N GLY A 70 -48.94 10.06 8.22
CA GLY A 70 -50.12 10.93 8.19
C GLY A 70 -51.47 10.21 8.19
N PHE A 71 -51.74 9.31 9.14
CA PHE A 71 -53.02 8.57 9.20
C PHE A 71 -54.27 9.46 9.34
N GLY A 72 -54.11 10.69 9.83
CA GLY A 72 -55.18 11.70 9.88
C GLY A 72 -56.19 11.52 11.01
N ASP A 73 -55.92 10.59 11.93
CA ASP A 73 -56.70 10.36 13.14
C ASP A 73 -56.55 11.50 14.14
N TYR A 74 -55.32 11.94 14.39
CA TYR A 74 -54.99 13.22 15.03
C TYR A 74 -54.77 14.29 13.96
N THR A 75 -55.56 15.37 14.00
CA THR A 75 -55.50 16.42 12.96
C THR A 75 -55.36 17.81 13.56
N PRO A 76 -54.38 18.63 13.11
CA PRO A 76 -54.22 20.00 13.57
C PRO A 76 -55.28 20.91 12.93
N MET A 77 -56.18 21.45 13.74
CA MET A 77 -57.28 22.33 13.29
C MET A 77 -56.97 23.81 13.55
N GLY A 78 -56.18 24.09 14.57
CA GLY A 78 -55.81 25.45 14.97
C GLY A 78 -54.52 25.95 14.30
N PRO A 79 -54.35 27.27 14.16
CA PRO A 79 -53.22 27.86 13.45
C PRO A 79 -51.87 27.54 14.10
N ILE A 80 -51.82 27.43 15.44
CA ILE A 80 -50.58 27.11 16.17
C ILE A 80 -50.19 25.65 15.93
N ALA A 81 -51.16 24.74 16.05
CA ALA A 81 -50.97 23.32 15.79
C ALA A 81 -50.45 23.07 14.37
N GLN A 82 -51.10 23.69 13.37
CA GLN A 82 -50.71 23.59 11.96
C GLN A 82 -49.29 24.10 11.72
N CYS A 83 -48.90 25.22 12.35
CA CYS A 83 -47.56 25.77 12.23
C CYS A 83 -46.50 24.82 12.81
N VAL A 84 -46.73 24.28 14.01
CA VAL A 84 -45.80 23.33 14.64
C VAL A 84 -45.68 22.04 13.83
N THR A 85 -46.79 21.49 13.34
CA THR A 85 -46.80 20.32 12.46
C THR A 85 -46.03 20.58 11.16
N ALA A 86 -46.19 21.76 10.55
CA ALA A 86 -45.42 22.12 9.37
C ALA A 86 -43.91 22.19 9.66
N ILE A 87 -43.52 22.76 10.80
CA ILE A 87 -42.11 22.81 11.22
C ILE A 87 -41.56 21.40 11.46
N GLU A 88 -42.31 20.52 12.13
CA GLU A 88 -41.91 19.12 12.37
C GLU A 88 -41.62 18.40 11.05
N VAL A 89 -42.54 18.48 10.09
CA VAL A 89 -42.38 17.85 8.77
C VAL A 89 -41.17 18.43 8.04
N MET A 90 -40.99 19.75 8.04
CA MET A 90 -39.82 20.39 7.41
C MET A 90 -38.50 19.93 8.05
N CYS A 91 -38.42 19.91 9.38
CA CYS A 91 -37.24 19.44 10.10
C CYS A 91 -36.94 17.97 9.79
N GLY A 92 -37.97 17.10 9.83
CA GLY A 92 -37.85 15.69 9.50
C GLY A 92 -37.29 15.46 8.09
N LEU A 93 -37.85 16.15 7.09
CA LEU A 93 -37.42 16.05 5.69
C LEU A 93 -35.98 16.55 5.46
N ILE A 94 -35.59 17.64 6.13
CA ILE A 94 -34.21 18.17 6.02
C ILE A 94 -33.22 17.17 6.63
N ILE A 95 -33.51 16.64 7.81
CA ILE A 95 -32.62 15.72 8.53
C ILE A 95 -32.48 14.39 7.79
N ILE A 96 -33.57 13.82 7.28
CA ILE A 96 -33.48 12.58 6.48
C ILE A 96 -32.71 12.82 5.18
N GLY A 97 -32.83 13.99 4.56
CA GLY A 97 -32.03 14.39 3.40
C GLY A 97 -30.53 14.42 3.72
N PHE A 98 -30.14 15.00 4.85
CA PHE A 98 -28.76 14.99 5.32
C PHE A 98 -28.26 13.59 5.69
N PHE A 99 -29.10 12.77 6.31
CA PHE A 99 -28.79 11.37 6.58
C PHE A 99 -28.46 10.61 5.28
N LEU A 100 -29.32 10.70 4.27
CA LEU A 100 -29.11 10.04 2.98
C LEU A 100 -27.84 10.54 2.28
N ASN A 101 -27.56 11.85 2.35
CA ASN A 101 -26.33 12.42 1.81
C ASN A 101 -25.07 11.85 2.50
N ALA A 102 -25.07 11.80 3.82
CA ALA A 102 -23.97 11.26 4.61
C ALA A 102 -23.77 9.74 4.39
N VAL A 103 -24.84 8.97 4.15
CA VAL A 103 -24.73 7.55 3.77
C VAL A 103 -24.10 7.40 2.39
N GLY A 104 -24.52 8.24 1.43
CA GLY A 104 -23.95 8.26 0.08
C GLY A 104 -22.46 8.61 0.06
N SER A 105 -22.03 9.60 0.84
CA SER A 105 -20.62 10.01 0.93
C SER A 105 -19.75 8.91 1.55
N MET A 106 -20.18 8.28 2.65
CA MET A 106 -19.44 7.17 3.26
C MET A 106 -19.25 5.99 2.30
N LYS A 107 -20.30 5.63 1.53
CA LYS A 107 -20.19 4.54 0.56
C LYS A 107 -19.16 4.88 -0.53
N SER A 108 -19.14 6.13 -1.00
CA SER A 108 -18.15 6.58 -1.98
C SER A 108 -16.73 6.55 -1.43
N GLU A 109 -16.53 6.93 -0.16
CA GLU A 109 -15.21 6.85 0.48
C GLU A 109 -14.73 5.39 0.59
N LEU A 110 -15.61 4.49 1.04
CA LEU A 110 -15.32 3.06 1.11
C LEU A 110 -14.97 2.48 -0.27
N ASP A 111 -15.73 2.80 -1.30
CA ASP A 111 -15.48 2.35 -2.67
C ASP A 111 -14.09 2.78 -3.16
N VAL A 112 -13.73 4.05 -2.95
CA VAL A 112 -12.40 4.59 -3.29
C VAL A 112 -11.29 3.89 -2.53
N THR A 113 -11.45 3.64 -1.22
CA THR A 113 -10.43 2.91 -0.45
C THR A 113 -10.25 1.48 -0.95
N SER A 114 -11.35 0.79 -1.28
CA SER A 114 -11.30 -0.58 -1.79
C SER A 114 -10.67 -0.66 -3.18
N GLU A 115 -10.95 0.32 -4.04
CA GLU A 115 -10.35 0.42 -5.37
C GLU A 115 -8.85 0.75 -5.26
N LEU A 116 -8.44 1.60 -4.32
CA LEU A 116 -7.03 1.89 -4.08
C LEU A 116 -6.27 0.66 -3.58
N GLU A 117 -6.86 -0.12 -2.66
CA GLU A 117 -6.28 -1.38 -2.20
C GLU A 117 -6.16 -2.39 -3.35
N ARG A 118 -7.18 -2.48 -4.20
CA ARG A 118 -7.16 -3.31 -5.41
C ARG A 118 -6.06 -2.86 -6.37
N GLN A 119 -5.91 -1.56 -6.62
CA GLN A 119 -4.85 -1.02 -7.47
C GLN A 119 -3.46 -1.31 -6.91
N ARG A 120 -3.27 -1.20 -5.59
CA ARG A 120 -2.01 -1.57 -4.93
C ARG A 120 -1.71 -3.07 -5.05
N ALA A 121 -2.72 -3.93 -4.88
CA ALA A 121 -2.56 -5.37 -5.05
C ALA A 121 -2.20 -5.75 -6.49
N VAL A 122 -2.87 -5.15 -7.47
CA VAL A 122 -2.57 -5.33 -8.90
C VAL A 122 -1.18 -4.81 -9.24
N HIS A 123 -0.79 -3.66 -8.71
CA HIS A 123 0.56 -3.13 -8.93
C HIS A 123 1.62 -4.08 -8.35
N LYS A 124 1.45 -4.54 -7.10
CA LYS A 124 2.36 -5.50 -6.48
C LYS A 124 2.48 -6.80 -7.26
N SER A 125 1.36 -7.35 -7.75
CA SER A 125 1.40 -8.59 -8.55
C SER A 125 2.07 -8.40 -9.91
N MET A 126 1.86 -7.25 -10.56
CA MET A 126 2.56 -6.90 -11.80
C MET A 126 4.07 -6.78 -11.60
N GLU A 127 4.52 -6.13 -10.52
CA GLU A 127 5.96 -6.02 -10.24
C GLU A 127 6.58 -7.37 -9.83
N LEU A 128 5.84 -8.20 -9.08
CA LEU A 128 6.27 -9.56 -8.72
C LEU A 128 6.50 -10.43 -9.97
N ASP A 129 5.55 -10.42 -10.92
CA ASP A 129 5.67 -11.16 -12.18
C ASP A 129 6.90 -10.71 -12.99
N LYS A 130 7.21 -9.41 -13.02
CA LYS A 130 8.44 -8.91 -13.66
C LYS A 130 9.70 -9.42 -12.97
N ILE A 131 9.75 -9.44 -11.62
CA ILE A 131 10.90 -9.99 -10.90
C ILE A 131 11.07 -11.46 -11.23
N ILE A 132 10.01 -12.26 -11.09
CA ILE A 132 10.05 -13.71 -11.32
C ILE A 132 10.57 -14.03 -12.74
N LYS A 133 10.13 -13.29 -13.75
CA LYS A 133 10.61 -13.45 -15.14
C LYS A 133 12.09 -13.15 -15.30
N ASN A 134 12.65 -12.21 -14.51
CA ASN A 134 14.06 -11.85 -14.56
C ASN A 134 14.94 -12.68 -13.61
N THR A 135 14.35 -13.34 -12.60
CA THR A 135 15.07 -14.14 -11.59
C THR A 135 16.04 -15.16 -12.18
N PRO A 136 15.71 -15.96 -13.21
CA PRO A 136 16.65 -16.93 -13.76
C PRO A 136 17.92 -16.29 -14.32
N VAL A 137 17.78 -15.17 -15.05
CA VAL A 137 18.92 -14.44 -15.62
C VAL A 137 19.74 -13.77 -14.52
N PHE A 138 19.07 -13.24 -13.49
CA PHE A 138 19.74 -12.61 -12.36
C PHE A 138 20.57 -13.64 -11.56
N ILE A 139 19.97 -14.77 -11.21
CA ILE A 139 20.65 -15.88 -10.52
C ILE A 139 21.84 -16.38 -11.34
N HIS A 140 21.69 -16.53 -12.66
CA HIS A 140 22.81 -16.94 -13.51
C HIS A 140 23.98 -15.96 -13.45
N LYS A 141 23.72 -14.64 -13.54
CA LYS A 141 24.78 -13.62 -13.44
C LYS A 141 25.43 -13.58 -12.06
N LEU A 142 24.66 -13.76 -10.98
CA LEU A 142 25.19 -13.84 -9.61
C LEU A 142 26.10 -15.06 -9.43
N ASN A 143 25.68 -16.23 -9.93
CA ASN A 143 26.48 -17.45 -9.89
C ASN A 143 27.78 -17.30 -10.69
N LEU A 144 27.72 -16.65 -11.86
CA LEU A 144 28.90 -16.39 -12.69
C LEU A 144 29.88 -15.46 -11.96
N PHE A 145 29.37 -14.40 -11.34
CA PHE A 145 30.16 -13.51 -10.50
C PHE A 145 30.85 -14.28 -9.35
N LEU A 146 30.10 -15.07 -8.57
CA LEU A 146 30.65 -15.87 -7.48
C LEU A 146 31.67 -16.91 -7.95
N SER A 147 31.51 -17.46 -9.16
CA SER A 147 32.47 -18.39 -9.77
C SER A 147 33.79 -17.70 -10.09
N PHE A 148 33.74 -16.46 -10.59
CA PHE A 148 34.96 -15.66 -10.80
C PHE A 148 35.58 -15.17 -9.49
N CYS A 149 34.78 -14.86 -8.46
CA CYS A 149 35.32 -14.63 -7.11
C CYS A 149 36.11 -15.86 -6.65
N TYR A 150 35.54 -17.06 -6.77
CA TYR A 150 36.25 -18.31 -6.45
C TYR A 150 37.54 -18.48 -7.26
N ALA A 151 37.52 -18.18 -8.57
CA ALA A 151 38.71 -18.30 -9.42
C ALA A 151 39.83 -17.34 -9.01
N VAL A 152 39.49 -16.12 -8.60
CA VAL A 152 40.46 -15.11 -8.14
C VAL A 152 41.00 -15.43 -6.75
N THR A 153 40.16 -15.95 -5.85
CA THR A 153 40.50 -16.15 -4.44
C THR A 153 40.92 -17.58 -4.07
N THR A 154 41.07 -18.47 -5.05
CA THR A 154 41.47 -19.86 -4.83
C THR A 154 42.61 -20.23 -5.78
N PRO A 155 43.84 -20.42 -5.27
CA PRO A 155 44.98 -20.84 -6.08
C PRO A 155 44.69 -22.14 -6.82
N ILE A 156 45.17 -22.27 -8.06
CA ILE A 156 44.91 -23.39 -8.96
C ILE A 156 45.26 -24.73 -8.29
N ALA A 157 46.34 -24.78 -7.52
CA ALA A 157 46.78 -25.97 -6.78
C ALA A 157 45.82 -26.40 -5.65
N LYS A 158 44.99 -25.48 -5.13
CA LYS A 158 44.03 -25.73 -4.05
C LYS A 158 42.60 -25.97 -4.57
N ARG A 159 42.36 -25.85 -5.88
CA ARG A 159 41.01 -26.00 -6.45
C ARG A 159 40.55 -27.46 -6.43
N GLY A 160 39.39 -27.69 -5.83
CA GLY A 160 38.75 -29.01 -5.78
C GLY A 160 37.63 -29.16 -6.81
N ASN A 161 36.87 -30.25 -6.70
CA ASN A 161 35.75 -30.55 -7.60
C ASN A 161 34.53 -29.63 -7.41
N SER A 162 34.42 -28.92 -6.26
CA SER A 162 33.31 -28.02 -5.98
C SER A 162 33.72 -26.55 -6.12
N LEU A 163 33.13 -25.85 -7.09
CA LEU A 163 33.31 -24.41 -7.33
C LEU A 163 32.51 -23.61 -6.30
N ARG A 164 33.01 -23.47 -5.08
CA ARG A 164 32.37 -22.69 -4.02
C ARG A 164 33.30 -21.61 -3.51
N PHE A 165 32.85 -20.35 -3.62
CA PHE A 165 33.55 -19.21 -3.05
C PHE A 165 33.75 -19.36 -1.53
N ASN A 166 34.98 -19.16 -1.07
CA ASN A 166 35.34 -19.12 0.33
C ASN A 166 35.51 -17.65 0.79
N PRO A 167 34.66 -17.12 1.69
CA PRO A 167 34.78 -15.74 2.19
C PRO A 167 36.04 -15.47 3.01
N GLU A 168 36.61 -16.51 3.63
CA GLU A 168 37.76 -16.42 4.55
C GLU A 168 39.12 -16.50 3.85
N PHE A 169 39.20 -16.08 2.59
CA PHE A 169 40.44 -16.08 1.82
C PHE A 169 41.42 -15.01 2.31
N LYS A 170 42.72 -15.29 2.11
CA LYS A 170 43.84 -14.43 2.49
C LYS A 170 44.49 -13.80 1.26
N GLU A 171 45.34 -12.80 1.46
CA GLU A 171 46.05 -12.14 0.36
C GLU A 171 46.91 -13.12 -0.46
N GLU A 172 47.52 -14.10 0.21
CA GLU A 172 48.29 -15.18 -0.41
C GLU A 172 47.49 -16.01 -1.44
N ASP A 173 46.17 -16.04 -1.31
CA ASP A 173 45.30 -16.80 -2.19
C ASP A 173 45.08 -16.11 -3.55
N LEU A 174 45.42 -14.81 -3.69
CA LEU A 174 45.29 -14.04 -4.94
C LEU A 174 46.47 -14.26 -5.91
N GLN A 175 47.46 -15.08 -5.55
CA GLN A 175 48.68 -15.30 -6.35
C GLN A 175 48.45 -15.73 -7.81
N ASP A 176 47.30 -16.35 -8.10
CA ASP A 176 46.93 -16.85 -9.43
C ASP A 176 45.91 -15.94 -10.16
N MET A 177 45.56 -14.77 -9.62
CA MET A 177 44.52 -13.90 -10.19
C MET A 177 44.79 -13.42 -11.62
N ASN A 178 46.08 -13.27 -11.96
CA ASN A 178 46.53 -12.86 -13.29
C ASN A 178 46.67 -14.03 -14.28
N LYS A 179 46.41 -15.27 -13.84
CA LYS A 179 46.38 -16.45 -14.70
C LYS A 179 44.98 -16.66 -15.26
N HIS A 180 44.87 -17.52 -16.26
CA HIS A 180 43.59 -17.95 -16.81
C HIS A 180 42.68 -18.54 -15.71
N SER A 181 41.37 -18.26 -15.75
CA SER A 181 40.45 -18.62 -14.66
C SER A 181 40.35 -20.13 -14.41
N GLY A 182 40.59 -20.96 -15.43
CA GLY A 182 40.52 -22.43 -15.32
C GLY A 182 39.12 -22.97 -14.98
N LEU A 183 38.08 -22.14 -15.12
CA LEU A 183 36.69 -22.56 -14.96
C LEU A 183 36.20 -23.26 -16.23
N PRO A 184 35.35 -24.31 -16.12
CA PRO A 184 34.82 -25.02 -17.29
C PRO A 184 34.03 -24.15 -18.26
N GLU A 185 33.43 -23.07 -17.74
CA GLU A 185 32.57 -22.14 -18.48
C GLU A 185 33.36 -20.99 -19.12
N ASP A 186 34.67 -20.89 -18.85
CA ASP A 186 35.52 -19.81 -19.35
C ASP A 186 36.34 -20.24 -20.58
N PHE A 187 35.95 -19.71 -21.74
CA PHE A 187 36.65 -19.86 -23.01
C PHE A 187 37.43 -18.60 -23.41
N SER A 188 37.54 -17.61 -22.53
CA SER A 188 38.21 -16.36 -22.83
C SER A 188 39.73 -16.47 -22.69
N HIS A 189 40.48 -15.58 -23.33
CA HIS A 189 41.93 -15.46 -23.12
C HIS A 189 42.30 -14.54 -21.95
N ARG A 190 41.31 -14.11 -21.16
CA ARG A 190 41.47 -13.11 -20.10
C ARG A 190 41.98 -13.74 -18.81
N SER A 191 42.56 -12.92 -17.95
CA SER A 191 42.90 -13.36 -16.59
C SER A 191 41.64 -13.56 -15.73
N ALA A 192 41.78 -14.29 -14.62
CA ALA A 192 40.69 -14.48 -13.67
C ALA A 192 40.15 -13.15 -13.14
N VAL A 193 41.05 -12.20 -12.84
CA VAL A 193 40.69 -10.87 -12.37
C VAL A 193 39.99 -10.05 -13.46
N GLU A 194 40.47 -10.04 -14.70
CA GLU A 194 39.80 -9.34 -15.82
C GLU A 194 38.37 -9.86 -16.06
N ASN A 195 38.16 -11.17 -15.93
CA ASN A 195 36.82 -11.75 -16.03
C ASN A 195 35.93 -11.42 -14.84
N LEU A 196 36.51 -11.32 -13.63
CA LEU A 196 35.79 -10.81 -12.46
C LEU A 196 35.29 -9.37 -12.70
N PHE A 197 36.14 -8.46 -13.21
CA PHE A 197 35.71 -7.10 -13.54
C PHE A 197 34.64 -7.08 -14.62
N LYS A 198 34.83 -7.88 -15.69
CA LYS A 198 33.85 -7.98 -16.79
C LYS A 198 32.49 -8.48 -16.29
N CYS A 199 32.46 -9.53 -15.46
CA CYS A 199 31.22 -10.08 -14.95
C CYS A 199 30.56 -9.13 -13.93
N SER A 200 31.35 -8.45 -13.09
CA SER A 200 30.88 -7.43 -12.15
C SER A 200 30.23 -6.26 -12.88
N SER A 201 30.86 -5.75 -13.95
CA SER A 201 30.30 -4.73 -14.84
C SER A 201 28.97 -5.18 -15.45
N SER A 202 28.94 -6.40 -15.99
CA SER A 202 27.75 -6.96 -16.62
C SER A 202 26.60 -7.23 -15.64
N LEU A 203 26.93 -7.49 -14.37
CA LEU A 203 25.96 -7.66 -13.29
C LEU A 203 25.45 -6.28 -12.81
N SER A 204 26.33 -5.30 -12.63
CA SER A 204 25.96 -3.92 -12.30
C SER A 204 24.99 -3.33 -13.32
N LEU A 205 25.33 -3.40 -14.62
CA LEU A 205 24.45 -2.92 -15.69
C LEU A 205 23.11 -3.65 -15.74
N PHE A 206 23.11 -4.94 -15.40
CA PHE A 206 21.86 -5.70 -15.33
C PHE A 206 21.00 -5.24 -14.15
N ILE A 207 21.60 -5.02 -12.98
CA ILE A 207 20.93 -4.50 -11.79
C ILE A 207 20.34 -3.11 -12.07
N ASP A 208 21.11 -2.20 -12.67
CA ASP A 208 20.63 -0.85 -13.04
C ASP A 208 19.45 -0.92 -14.03
N SER A 209 19.56 -1.78 -15.04
CA SER A 209 18.48 -2.03 -16.00
C SER A 209 17.23 -2.61 -15.32
N LEU A 210 17.39 -3.53 -14.36
CA LEU A 210 16.29 -4.13 -13.61
C LEU A 210 15.58 -3.08 -12.75
N GLN A 211 16.33 -2.24 -12.02
CA GLN A 211 15.81 -1.14 -11.20
C GLN A 211 14.99 -0.13 -12.01
N SER A 212 15.34 0.09 -13.29
CA SER A 212 14.57 0.98 -14.17
C SER A 212 13.23 0.40 -14.65
N ARG A 213 13.05 -0.93 -14.57
CA ARG A 213 11.90 -1.66 -15.13
C ARG A 213 10.95 -2.19 -14.07
N VAL A 214 11.48 -2.42 -12.87
CA VAL A 214 10.79 -3.01 -11.73
C VAL A 214 10.89 -2.06 -10.55
N ASP A 215 9.76 -1.80 -9.90
CA ASP A 215 9.76 -1.08 -8.64
C ASP A 215 10.24 -1.99 -7.49
N LEU A 216 11.56 -1.98 -7.26
CA LEU A 216 12.17 -2.71 -6.14
C LEU A 216 11.88 -2.09 -4.76
N SER A 217 11.21 -0.93 -4.67
CA SER A 217 10.84 -0.36 -3.36
C SER A 217 9.87 -1.24 -2.57
N LEU A 218 9.17 -2.15 -3.26
CA LEU A 218 8.35 -3.20 -2.67
C LEU A 218 9.17 -4.27 -1.89
N TRP A 219 10.48 -4.36 -2.16
CA TRP A 219 11.44 -5.25 -1.49
C TRP A 219 12.68 -4.46 -1.05
N PRO A 220 12.58 -3.67 0.03
CA PRO A 220 13.61 -2.70 0.42
C PRO A 220 14.98 -3.34 0.67
N GLU A 221 15.02 -4.53 1.27
CA GLU A 221 16.27 -5.25 1.52
C GLU A 221 16.95 -5.72 0.23
N LEU A 222 16.18 -6.14 -0.78
CA LEU A 222 16.72 -6.52 -2.10
C LEU A 222 17.24 -5.29 -2.85
N LEU A 223 16.52 -4.18 -2.76
CA LEU A 223 16.92 -2.89 -3.34
C LEU A 223 18.25 -2.40 -2.72
N GLU A 224 18.38 -2.47 -1.40
CA GLU A 224 19.58 -2.05 -0.67
C GLU A 224 20.81 -2.88 -1.06
N ASP A 225 20.67 -4.21 -1.18
CA ASP A 225 21.78 -5.06 -1.61
C ASP A 225 22.20 -4.78 -3.05
N CYS A 226 21.22 -4.62 -3.94
CA CYS A 226 21.45 -4.32 -5.35
C CYS A 226 22.19 -2.98 -5.50
N PHE A 227 21.74 -1.95 -4.77
CA PHE A 227 22.37 -0.65 -4.75
C PHE A 227 23.80 -0.73 -4.19
N SER A 228 24.00 -1.43 -3.07
CA SER A 228 25.31 -1.60 -2.44
C SER A 228 26.28 -2.34 -3.37
N PHE A 229 25.80 -3.36 -4.10
CA PHE A 229 26.62 -4.08 -5.07
C PHE A 229 27.14 -3.14 -6.16
N VAL A 230 26.23 -2.35 -6.76
CA VAL A 230 26.56 -1.39 -7.82
C VAL A 230 27.50 -0.30 -7.31
N ALA A 231 27.22 0.26 -6.14
CA ALA A 231 28.05 1.29 -5.52
C ALA A 231 29.48 0.80 -5.26
N ASN A 232 29.64 -0.41 -4.71
CA ASN A 232 30.95 -1.00 -4.45
C ASN A 232 31.74 -1.23 -5.75
N TYR A 233 31.07 -1.63 -6.84
CA TYR A 233 31.73 -1.79 -8.14
C TYR A 233 32.17 -0.44 -8.74
N GLN A 234 31.34 0.59 -8.63
CA GLN A 234 31.68 1.94 -9.10
C GLN A 234 32.82 2.60 -8.30
N MET A 235 32.90 2.31 -6.99
CA MET A 235 34.02 2.76 -6.16
C MET A 235 35.33 2.04 -6.50
N LEU A 236 35.23 0.79 -6.95
CA LEU A 236 36.38 -0.02 -7.35
C LEU A 236 36.94 0.44 -8.70
N SER A 237 36.08 0.77 -9.67
CA SER A 237 36.47 1.09 -11.05
C SER A 237 37.25 2.42 -11.20
N SER A 238 38.53 2.44 -10.84
CA SER A 238 39.55 3.30 -11.45
C SER A 238 40.02 2.67 -12.78
N ASP A 239 40.44 3.47 -13.76
CA ASP A 239 40.55 3.11 -15.19
C ASP A 239 41.44 1.90 -15.59
N ASP A 240 42.18 1.24 -14.68
CA ASP A 240 42.97 0.01 -14.92
C ASP A 240 42.82 -1.03 -13.77
N PRO A 241 42.36 -2.27 -14.04
CA PRO A 241 42.26 -3.35 -13.04
C PRO A 241 43.59 -3.72 -12.35
N ASN A 242 44.74 -3.32 -12.93
CA ASN A 242 46.06 -3.59 -12.37
C ASN A 242 46.58 -2.47 -11.46
N ASP A 243 45.92 -1.30 -11.43
CA ASP A 243 46.30 -0.16 -10.58
C ASP A 243 45.69 -0.23 -9.17
N GLU A 244 44.72 -1.13 -8.95
CA GLU A 244 44.04 -1.28 -7.68
C GLU A 244 44.89 -2.04 -6.65
N THR A 245 44.85 -1.60 -5.39
CA THR A 245 45.54 -2.34 -4.33
C THR A 245 44.84 -3.66 -4.04
N ASN A 246 45.61 -4.73 -3.80
CA ASN A 246 45.08 -6.02 -3.37
C ASN A 246 44.07 -5.90 -2.22
N ALA A 247 44.27 -4.93 -1.32
CA ALA A 247 43.35 -4.66 -0.20
C ALA A 247 41.95 -4.19 -0.66
N GLU A 248 41.87 -3.31 -1.65
CA GLU A 248 40.61 -2.81 -2.22
C GLU A 248 39.87 -3.92 -2.95
N LEU A 249 40.58 -4.68 -3.80
CA LEU A 249 40.03 -5.83 -4.50
C LEU A 249 39.52 -6.91 -3.51
N MET A 250 40.28 -7.20 -2.46
CA MET A 250 39.87 -8.15 -1.42
C MET A 250 38.60 -7.67 -0.71
N ASN A 251 38.52 -6.39 -0.35
CA ASN A 251 37.35 -5.82 0.31
C ASN A 251 36.12 -5.87 -0.58
N PHE A 252 36.27 -5.53 -1.87
CA PHE A 252 35.22 -5.66 -2.87
C PHE A 252 34.72 -7.09 -3.00
N ILE A 253 35.62 -8.07 -3.20
CA ILE A 253 35.24 -9.47 -3.36
C ILE A 253 34.49 -9.97 -2.12
N LYS A 254 34.99 -9.67 -0.91
CA LYS A 254 34.34 -10.10 0.35
C LYS A 254 32.94 -9.53 0.47
N THR A 255 32.79 -8.21 0.27
CA THR A 255 31.52 -7.52 0.45
C THR A 255 30.51 -7.91 -0.64
N ASN A 256 30.92 -7.85 -1.91
CA ASN A 256 30.01 -8.11 -3.03
C ASN A 256 29.66 -9.59 -3.18
N ALA A 257 30.52 -10.53 -2.77
CA ALA A 257 30.15 -11.94 -2.73
C ALA A 257 29.10 -12.23 -1.65
N LEU A 258 29.14 -11.54 -0.51
CA LEU A 258 28.09 -11.64 0.51
C LEU A 258 26.77 -11.06 -0.01
N LEU A 259 26.81 -9.86 -0.59
CA LEU A 259 25.64 -9.23 -1.22
C LEU A 259 25.04 -10.12 -2.32
N ALA A 260 25.88 -10.70 -3.19
CA ALA A 260 25.41 -11.57 -4.27
C ALA A 260 24.68 -12.83 -3.75
N ARG A 261 25.14 -13.39 -2.62
CA ARG A 261 24.48 -14.52 -1.96
C ARG A 261 23.18 -14.11 -1.30
N ASP A 262 23.13 -12.93 -0.68
CA ASP A 262 21.91 -12.43 -0.03
C ASP A 262 20.81 -12.13 -1.07
N ILE A 263 21.18 -11.44 -2.16
CA ILE A 263 20.32 -11.23 -3.33
C ILE A 263 19.78 -12.57 -3.86
N GLN A 264 20.63 -13.58 -4.01
CA GLN A 264 20.21 -14.91 -4.48
C GLN A 264 19.18 -15.55 -3.54
N THR A 265 19.41 -15.50 -2.22
CA THR A 265 18.47 -16.00 -1.21
C THR A 265 17.13 -15.29 -1.33
N LYS A 266 17.12 -13.94 -1.32
CA LYS A 266 15.91 -13.11 -1.41
C LYS A 266 15.13 -13.36 -2.70
N LEU A 267 15.80 -13.46 -3.85
CA LEU A 267 15.16 -13.80 -5.12
C LEU A 267 14.50 -15.19 -5.10
N THR A 268 15.13 -16.15 -4.42
CA THR A 268 14.58 -17.51 -4.27
C THR A 268 13.37 -17.52 -3.34
N GLU A 269 13.42 -16.78 -2.24
CA GLU A 269 12.28 -16.60 -1.32
C GLU A 269 11.09 -15.93 -2.02
N ILE A 270 11.34 -14.86 -2.79
CA ILE A 270 10.32 -14.18 -3.59
C ILE A 270 9.68 -15.15 -4.59
N SER A 271 10.48 -15.94 -5.31
CA SER A 271 9.95 -16.91 -6.28
C SER A 271 9.17 -18.05 -5.64
N THR A 272 9.54 -18.50 -4.43
CA THR A 272 8.86 -19.61 -3.74
C THR A 272 7.59 -19.14 -3.02
N SER A 273 7.55 -17.89 -2.54
CA SER A 273 6.38 -17.30 -1.89
C SER A 273 5.16 -17.15 -2.83
N ASP A 274 5.38 -16.98 -4.14
CA ASP A 274 4.30 -16.93 -5.14
C ASP A 274 3.66 -18.31 -5.38
N HIS A 275 4.48 -19.37 -5.36
CA HIS A 275 4.00 -20.76 -5.53
C HIS A 275 3.19 -21.29 -4.35
N THR A 276 3.25 -20.65 -3.17
CA THR A 276 2.49 -21.05 -1.98
C THR A 276 1.17 -20.30 -1.81
N ASN A 277 0.98 -19.19 -2.53
CA ASN A 277 -0.24 -18.37 -2.50
C ASN A 277 -1.18 -18.60 -3.69
N ASN A 278 -0.79 -19.45 -4.65
CA ASN A 278 -1.63 -19.97 -5.73
C ASN A 278 -2.11 -21.40 -5.42
#